data_AF-A0A9P1APP2-F1
#
_entry.id   AF-A0A9P1APP2-F1
#
_cell.length_a   1.000
_cell.length_b   1.000
_cell.length_c   1.000
_cell.angle_alpha   90.00
_cell.angle_beta   90.00
_cell.angle_gamma   90.00
#
_symmetry.space_group_name_H-M   'P 1'
#
loop_
_entity.id
_entity.type
_entity.pdbx_description
1 polymer ?
#
loop_
_entity_poly.entity_id
_entity_poly.type
_entity_poly.pdbx_seq_one_letter_code
_entity_poly.pdbx_strand_id
1 'polypeptide(L)'
;MLPRMLKMRTVGTVLAIVWLFALAFLYVQSSAANRTQLEPKKYVKVPKFDREPVVAVPKRSAHPAPTIDLAEDTTIHERNEKGVTWKTFDVEKFLNKENGIRERTNGGDVGDNHVPQRGTQLTPPYGFLRFNMSPEELLHEIVLVDDNSEDVDIGKELAQMERVVVLRNNRREGLIRSRVKGAQVAAAPILTFLDSHIECNVQWLEPLLARIAENPKAVVAPIIDVINVDNFNYVGASADLRGGFDWTLVFRWEFMNEQLRKERHAHPTAPIKSPTMAGGLFTISKDWFNELGTYDLDMEVWGGENLEMSFRVWQCGGSLEILPCSRVGHVFRKKHPYTFPGGSGNVFQKNTRRAAEVWMDDYKGIYLKNVPSARFVNYGDITERLAVRDRLQCKSFKWYLENVYPQLEVPKKTSGKSMQVKMGNLCLDSMARKENEAPGLFACHGTGGNQEWVFDQLTKTFRNAINQLCLNLDKKAVTMVKCDTLRVETMMVEKNGWLTQGGNCLTVNQGSGGEWLLFGSSCEVNNGAQRWIFEKLATFE
;
A
#
# COMPACT_ATOMS: atom_id res chain seq x y z
N MET A 1 13.51 17.16 40.95
CA MET A 1 14.15 16.41 39.85
C MET A 1 14.20 17.19 38.53
N LEU A 2 14.11 18.52 38.55
CA LEU A 2 14.09 19.37 37.36
C LEU A 2 15.45 19.57 36.62
N PRO A 3 16.65 19.36 37.22
CA PRO A 3 17.91 19.52 36.48
C PRO A 3 18.46 18.26 35.77
N ARG A 4 17.74 17.12 35.76
CA ARG A 4 18.17 15.90 35.05
C ARG A 4 17.37 15.59 33.76
N MET A 5 16.41 16.42 33.41
CA MET A 5 15.55 16.23 32.23
C MET A 5 16.04 16.96 30.95
N LEU A 6 17.17 17.67 31.01
CA LEU A 6 17.72 18.46 29.89
C LEU A 6 18.89 17.79 29.14
N LYS A 7 19.06 16.47 29.26
CA LYS A 7 20.08 15.70 28.53
C LYS A 7 19.52 14.44 27.87
N MET A 8 18.49 14.56 27.03
CA MET A 8 18.15 13.52 26.05
C MET A 8 17.74 14.17 24.73
N ARG A 9 18.67 14.15 23.78
CA ARG A 9 18.44 14.46 22.36
C ARG A 9 17.82 13.23 21.70
N THR A 10 16.50 13.10 21.72
CA THR A 10 15.78 12.19 20.81
C THR A 10 14.32 12.64 20.72
N VAL A 11 13.97 13.13 19.53
CA VAL A 11 12.65 13.65 19.17
C VAL A 11 11.72 12.47 18.91
N GLY A 12 10.58 12.40 19.58
CA GLY A 12 9.58 11.36 19.28
C GLY A 12 8.34 11.30 20.17
N THR A 13 8.39 11.69 21.45
CA THR A 13 7.32 11.26 22.39
C THR A 13 6.76 12.34 23.32
N VAL A 14 7.03 13.64 23.10
CA VAL A 14 6.72 14.68 24.11
C VAL A 14 5.59 15.65 23.71
N LEU A 15 4.87 15.43 22.61
CA LEU A 15 3.74 16.30 22.22
C LEU A 15 2.35 15.68 22.33
N ALA A 16 2.19 14.62 23.11
CA ALA A 16 0.88 14.04 23.43
C ALA A 16 0.38 14.32 24.86
N ILE A 17 1.17 14.99 25.73
CA ILE A 17 0.88 15.08 27.19
C ILE A 17 0.65 16.53 27.68
N VAL A 18 0.56 17.53 26.79
CA VAL A 18 0.48 18.95 27.21
C VAL A 18 -0.95 19.48 27.47
N TRP A 19 -2.02 18.68 27.37
CA TRP A 19 -3.38 19.16 27.65
C TRP A 19 -4.20 18.30 28.65
N LEU A 20 -3.55 17.66 29.63
CA LEU A 20 -4.24 16.85 30.66
C LEU A 20 -4.08 17.31 32.11
N PHE A 21 -3.63 18.55 32.36
CA PHE A 21 -3.56 19.07 33.73
C PHE A 21 -4.16 20.47 33.88
N ALA A 22 -5.50 20.53 34.04
CA ALA A 22 -6.16 21.63 34.73
C ALA A 22 -7.39 21.14 35.51
N LEU A 23 -7.12 20.74 36.76
CA LEU A 23 -7.93 20.86 37.99
C LEU A 23 -9.17 19.98 38.23
N ALA A 24 -9.22 19.56 39.50
CA ALA A 24 -10.06 18.54 40.11
C ALA A 24 -11.28 19.09 40.88
N PHE A 25 -12.11 18.14 41.31
CA PHE A 25 -13.14 18.16 42.37
C PHE A 25 -14.53 18.76 42.07
N LEU A 26 -15.57 17.90 41.99
CA LEU A 26 -16.64 17.74 42.98
C LEU A 26 -17.73 16.72 42.53
N TYR A 27 -18.45 16.22 43.53
CA TYR A 27 -19.41 15.10 43.60
C TYR A 27 -20.85 15.51 43.18
N VAL A 28 -21.70 14.54 42.79
CA VAL A 28 -23.17 14.36 43.08
C VAL A 28 -23.99 13.72 41.93
N GLN A 29 -24.46 12.49 42.21
CA GLN A 29 -25.75 11.77 42.00
C GLN A 29 -26.84 12.18 40.95
N SER A 30 -27.36 11.10 40.28
CA SER A 30 -28.78 10.76 39.95
C SER A 30 -29.56 11.67 38.97
N SER A 31 -30.29 11.22 37.94
CA SER A 31 -31.40 10.24 37.91
C SER A 31 -31.85 9.93 36.45
N ALA A 32 -32.67 8.90 36.29
CA ALA A 32 -33.17 8.29 35.05
C ALA A 32 -34.36 8.98 34.31
N ALA A 33 -34.67 8.41 33.14
CA ALA A 33 -35.93 8.44 32.33
C ALA A 33 -36.13 9.67 31.40
N ASN A 34 -36.76 9.60 30.22
CA ASN A 34 -37.67 8.62 29.61
C ASN A 34 -37.75 8.78 28.07
N ARG A 35 -38.18 7.73 27.38
CA ARG A 35 -38.45 7.63 25.92
C ARG A 35 -39.71 8.39 25.48
N THR A 36 -39.73 8.88 24.23
CA THR A 36 -40.96 9.00 23.40
C THR A 36 -40.67 8.79 21.91
N GLN A 37 -41.56 8.05 21.25
CA GLN A 37 -41.61 7.68 19.83
C GLN A 37 -42.22 8.79 18.95
N LEU A 38 -41.88 8.83 17.65
CA LEU A 38 -42.56 9.61 16.60
C LEU A 38 -42.78 8.76 15.34
N GLU A 39 -43.98 8.87 14.76
CA GLU A 39 -44.53 8.14 13.61
C GLU A 39 -44.11 8.68 12.22
N PRO A 40 -44.31 7.91 11.11
CA PRO A 40 -43.69 8.18 9.81
C PRO A 40 -44.55 9.04 8.85
N LYS A 41 -43.87 9.87 8.04
CA LYS A 41 -44.48 10.69 6.97
C LYS A 41 -44.43 10.02 5.59
N LYS A 42 -45.50 10.26 4.83
CA LYS A 42 -45.86 9.72 3.50
C LYS A 42 -44.95 10.18 2.35
N TYR A 43 -44.77 9.30 1.37
CA TYR A 43 -44.07 9.50 0.09
C TYR A 43 -44.92 10.27 -0.95
N VAL A 44 -44.26 11.09 -1.77
CA VAL A 44 -44.80 11.73 -2.99
C VAL A 44 -44.02 11.21 -4.21
N LYS A 45 -44.74 10.81 -5.27
CA LYS A 45 -44.18 10.34 -6.56
C LYS A 45 -43.83 11.52 -7.48
N VAL A 46 -42.75 11.37 -8.26
CA VAL A 46 -42.30 12.32 -9.31
C VAL A 46 -42.31 11.61 -10.69
N PRO A 47 -42.65 12.29 -11.82
CA PRO A 47 -42.86 11.65 -13.12
C PRO A 47 -41.58 11.40 -13.93
N LYS A 48 -41.65 10.43 -14.86
CA LYS A 48 -40.61 10.04 -15.83
C LYS A 48 -40.49 11.02 -16.99
N PHE A 49 -39.28 11.20 -17.51
CA PHE A 49 -38.99 11.84 -18.81
C PHE A 49 -38.21 10.88 -19.71
N ASP A 50 -38.69 10.74 -20.95
CA ASP A 50 -38.07 9.95 -22.02
C ASP A 50 -36.87 10.69 -22.65
N ARG A 51 -35.88 9.94 -23.14
CA ARG A 51 -34.71 10.47 -23.88
C ARG A 51 -34.63 9.85 -25.27
N GLU A 52 -34.46 10.70 -26.28
CA GLU A 52 -34.05 10.34 -27.65
C GLU A 52 -32.51 10.23 -27.77
N PRO A 53 -31.98 9.51 -28.79
CA PRO A 53 -30.58 9.13 -28.88
C PRO A 53 -29.71 10.14 -29.66
N VAL A 54 -28.46 10.33 -29.22
CA VAL A 54 -27.46 11.15 -29.92
C VAL A 54 -26.34 10.28 -30.51
N VAL A 55 -26.00 10.59 -31.76
CA VAL A 55 -25.07 9.93 -32.68
C VAL A 55 -23.60 10.08 -32.27
N ALA A 56 -22.78 9.06 -32.57
CA ALA A 56 -21.38 8.90 -32.21
C ALA A 56 -20.38 9.71 -33.06
N VAL A 57 -19.28 10.16 -32.44
CA VAL A 57 -18.08 10.74 -33.09
C VAL A 57 -16.82 9.99 -32.59
N PRO A 58 -15.76 9.78 -33.41
CA PRO A 58 -14.68 8.82 -33.12
C PRO A 58 -13.66 9.30 -32.09
N LYS A 59 -13.16 8.37 -31.27
CA LYS A 59 -12.15 8.56 -30.20
C LYS A 59 -10.73 8.79 -30.77
N ARG A 60 -10.01 9.79 -30.25
CA ARG A 60 -8.54 9.90 -30.33
C ARG A 60 -7.90 9.18 -29.14
N SER A 61 -6.74 8.58 -29.37
CA SER A 61 -5.94 7.80 -28.41
C SER A 61 -5.55 8.61 -27.16
N ALA A 62 -5.81 8.07 -25.97
CA ALA A 62 -5.42 8.66 -24.69
C ALA A 62 -3.98 8.27 -24.31
N HIS A 63 -3.20 9.23 -23.85
CA HIS A 63 -1.90 9.02 -23.19
C HIS A 63 -2.09 8.45 -21.77
N PRO A 64 -1.11 7.71 -21.22
CA PRO A 64 -1.20 7.12 -19.88
C PRO A 64 -1.37 8.19 -18.79
N ALA A 65 -2.24 7.90 -17.82
CA ALA A 65 -2.56 8.79 -16.71
C ALA A 65 -1.40 8.89 -15.69
N PRO A 66 -1.19 10.05 -15.05
CA PRO A 66 -0.14 10.24 -14.05
C PRO A 66 -0.42 9.44 -12.76
N THR A 67 0.63 8.84 -12.20
CA THR A 67 0.67 8.14 -10.90
C THR A 67 1.10 9.10 -9.78
N ILE A 68 0.48 9.02 -8.59
CA ILE A 68 0.90 9.76 -7.40
C ILE A 68 1.32 8.76 -6.33
N ASP A 69 2.56 8.87 -5.88
CA ASP A 69 2.98 8.27 -4.61
C ASP A 69 2.74 9.30 -3.51
N LEU A 70 1.72 9.08 -2.66
CA LEU A 70 1.40 9.98 -1.55
C LEU A 70 2.52 10.02 -0.47
N ALA A 71 3.50 9.11 -0.51
CA ALA A 71 4.68 9.16 0.35
C ALA A 71 5.80 10.05 -0.24
N GLU A 72 5.87 10.19 -1.57
CA GLU A 72 6.92 10.97 -2.24
C GLU A 72 6.46 12.34 -2.75
N ASP A 73 5.19 12.53 -3.07
CA ASP A 73 4.72 13.74 -3.75
C ASP A 73 3.94 14.68 -2.82
N THR A 74 4.67 15.31 -1.90
CA THR A 74 4.20 16.49 -1.15
C THR A 74 4.41 17.80 -1.92
N THR A 75 4.59 17.78 -3.25
CA THR A 75 4.74 19.03 -4.00
C THR A 75 3.37 19.67 -4.23
N ILE A 76 3.07 20.65 -3.37
CA ILE A 76 2.00 21.62 -3.54
C ILE A 76 2.22 22.29 -4.90
N HIS A 77 1.25 22.17 -5.82
CA HIS A 77 1.19 23.07 -6.97
C HIS A 77 0.93 24.50 -6.45
N GLU A 78 1.99 25.30 -6.36
CA GLU A 78 1.91 26.73 -6.06
C GLU A 78 1.10 27.46 -7.14
N ARG A 79 -0.04 28.02 -6.75
CA ARG A 79 -0.69 29.09 -7.49
C ARG A 79 -0.15 30.41 -6.97
N ASN A 80 0.77 31.00 -7.72
CA ASN A 80 1.39 32.28 -7.40
C ASN A 80 0.42 33.45 -7.61
N GLU A 81 0.01 34.12 -6.53
CA GLU A 81 -0.40 35.52 -6.56
C GLU A 81 0.26 36.32 -5.42
N LYS A 82 1.37 36.97 -5.81
CA LYS A 82 1.98 38.21 -5.31
C LYS A 82 1.59 38.71 -3.91
N GLY A 83 2.57 38.62 -3.01
CA GLY A 83 2.95 39.73 -2.12
C GLY A 83 2.44 39.69 -0.68
N VAL A 84 3.12 38.97 0.19
CA VAL A 84 3.14 39.27 1.64
C VAL A 84 4.56 39.06 2.17
N THR A 85 5.11 40.11 2.78
CA THR A 85 6.39 40.09 3.50
C THR A 85 6.20 39.47 4.89
N TRP A 86 7.09 38.55 5.25
CA TRP A 86 7.11 37.93 6.57
C TRP A 86 7.47 38.96 7.66
N LYS A 87 6.55 39.23 8.59
CA LYS A 87 6.85 39.80 9.91
C LYS A 87 6.65 38.72 10.95
N THR A 88 7.63 38.57 11.83
CA THR A 88 7.61 37.70 13.00
C THR A 88 6.32 37.86 13.81
N PHE A 89 5.65 36.74 14.07
CA PHE A 89 4.41 36.68 14.84
C PHE A 89 4.74 36.76 16.34
N ASP A 90 4.33 37.85 16.97
CA ASP A 90 4.50 38.10 18.40
C ASP A 90 3.30 37.51 19.17
N VAL A 91 3.55 36.35 19.79
CA VAL A 91 2.54 35.52 20.45
C VAL A 91 1.95 36.21 21.70
N GLU A 92 2.69 37.07 22.39
CA GLU A 92 2.18 37.76 23.59
C GLU A 92 1.14 38.84 23.24
N LYS A 93 1.21 39.39 22.03
CA LYS A 93 0.29 40.45 21.58
C LYS A 93 -1.08 39.92 21.13
N PHE A 94 -1.17 38.64 20.77
CA PHE A 94 -2.44 37.99 20.40
C PHE A 94 -3.21 37.49 21.63
N LEU A 95 -2.49 37.01 22.66
CA LEU A 95 -3.11 36.48 23.88
C LEU A 95 -3.68 37.57 24.81
N ASN A 96 -3.22 38.82 24.71
CA ASN A 96 -3.69 39.92 25.56
C ASN A 96 -4.76 40.83 24.92
N LYS A 97 -5.40 40.42 23.81
CA LYS A 97 -6.39 41.24 23.11
C LYS A 97 -7.86 40.88 23.37
N GLU A 98 -8.16 40.13 24.42
CA GLU A 98 -9.53 39.94 24.92
C GLU A 98 -9.91 40.84 26.12
N ASN A 99 -9.00 41.70 26.59
CA ASN A 99 -9.32 42.72 27.60
C ASN A 99 -8.96 44.12 27.09
N GLY A 100 -9.85 44.73 26.30
CA GLY A 100 -9.64 46.11 25.85
C GLY A 100 -10.55 46.57 24.73
N ILE A 101 -11.86 46.62 24.96
CA ILE A 101 -12.76 47.47 24.17
C ILE A 101 -13.31 48.55 25.11
N ARG A 102 -12.66 49.72 25.10
CA ARG A 102 -13.27 51.00 25.47
C ARG A 102 -12.82 52.10 24.52
N GLU A 103 -13.84 52.78 24.01
CA GLU A 103 -13.91 54.19 23.61
C GLU A 103 -13.09 54.69 22.40
N ARG A 104 -13.82 54.89 21.28
CA ARG A 104 -13.82 56.21 20.61
C ARG A 104 -15.25 56.65 20.34
N THR A 105 -15.61 57.75 20.99
CA THR A 105 -16.79 58.57 20.78
C THR A 105 -16.70 59.34 19.45
N ASN A 106 -17.82 59.46 18.73
CA ASN A 106 -18.41 60.77 18.33
C ASN A 106 -19.72 60.59 17.53
N GLY A 107 -20.83 61.07 18.13
CA GLY A 107 -22.06 61.63 17.53
C GLY A 107 -22.99 60.69 16.75
N GLY A 108 -24.28 60.54 17.05
CA GLY A 108 -25.16 61.09 18.09
C GLY A 108 -26.56 60.44 18.01
N ASP A 109 -27.34 60.57 19.09
CA ASP A 109 -28.82 60.57 19.20
C ASP A 109 -29.62 59.38 18.61
N VAL A 110 -30.56 58.67 19.25
CA VAL A 110 -31.47 58.87 20.41
C VAL A 110 -31.96 57.46 20.86
N GLY A 111 -32.31 57.26 22.13
CA GLY A 111 -33.47 56.40 22.48
C GLY A 111 -33.24 55.15 23.33
N ASP A 112 -33.20 55.35 24.65
CA ASP A 112 -33.98 54.67 25.71
C ASP A 112 -34.52 53.22 25.49
N ASN A 113 -34.04 52.27 26.30
CA ASN A 113 -34.83 51.59 27.35
C ASN A 113 -34.19 50.28 27.86
N HIS A 114 -34.20 50.15 29.19
CA HIS A 114 -33.79 49.01 30.01
C HIS A 114 -34.77 47.82 29.92
N VAL A 115 -34.30 46.58 29.66
CA VAL A 115 -34.75 45.30 30.28
C VAL A 115 -33.64 44.24 30.09
N PRO A 116 -33.20 43.48 31.12
CA PRO A 116 -32.22 42.41 30.96
C PRO A 116 -32.88 41.08 30.53
N GLN A 117 -32.53 40.56 29.35
CA GLN A 117 -32.87 39.18 28.96
C GLN A 117 -31.80 38.19 29.45
N ARG A 118 -32.25 37.16 30.18
CA ARG A 118 -31.48 35.95 30.49
C ARG A 118 -31.15 35.24 29.18
N GLY A 119 -29.90 35.32 28.74
CA GLY A 119 -29.35 34.39 27.74
C GLY A 119 -28.88 33.13 28.45
N THR A 120 -29.62 32.03 28.29
CA THR A 120 -29.13 30.68 28.61
C THR A 120 -27.99 30.33 27.66
N GLN A 121 -26.77 30.60 28.08
CA GLN A 121 -25.57 30.04 27.49
C GLN A 121 -25.56 28.55 27.87
N LEU A 122 -25.94 27.69 26.91
CA LEU A 122 -25.76 26.24 27.00
C LEU A 122 -24.25 25.98 27.10
N THR A 123 -23.77 25.92 28.33
CA THR A 123 -22.47 25.34 28.67
C THR A 123 -22.60 23.83 28.42
N PRO A 124 -21.73 23.21 27.61
CA PRO A 124 -21.74 21.76 27.49
C PRO A 124 -21.38 21.18 28.86
N PRO A 125 -22.11 20.17 29.37
CA PRO A 125 -21.81 19.60 30.67
C PRO A 125 -20.45 18.92 30.61
N TYR A 126 -19.61 19.31 31.57
CA TYR A 126 -18.26 18.82 31.78
C TYR A 126 -18.22 17.31 31.97
N GLY A 127 -17.24 16.66 31.34
CA GLY A 127 -16.76 15.32 31.68
C GLY A 127 -17.10 14.22 30.68
N PHE A 128 -16.46 14.21 29.51
CA PHE A 128 -16.42 13.01 28.66
C PHE A 128 -15.14 13.00 27.82
N LEU A 129 -14.20 12.11 28.15
CA LEU A 129 -13.32 11.51 27.14
C LEU A 129 -14.18 10.55 26.30
N ARG A 130 -15.09 11.11 25.49
CA ARG A 130 -15.85 10.36 24.50
C ARG A 130 -14.98 10.23 23.27
N PHE A 131 -14.96 9.05 22.67
CA PHE A 131 -14.52 8.81 21.29
C PHE A 131 -15.39 9.67 20.35
N ASN A 132 -15.10 10.97 20.30
CA ASN A 132 -16.03 12.08 20.05
C ASN A 132 -16.74 12.04 18.70
N MET A 133 -16.25 11.20 17.78
CA MET A 133 -16.74 11.10 16.41
C MET A 133 -17.47 9.79 16.12
N SER A 134 -17.64 8.92 17.11
CA SER A 134 -18.39 7.66 16.99
C SER A 134 -19.60 7.68 17.94
N PRO A 135 -20.82 7.41 17.45
CA PRO A 135 -21.98 7.28 18.32
C PRO A 135 -21.78 6.21 19.40
N GLU A 136 -22.22 6.52 20.61
CA GLU A 136 -21.96 5.71 21.81
C GLU A 136 -22.56 4.31 21.68
N GLU A 137 -23.73 4.20 21.07
CA GLU A 137 -24.45 2.96 20.83
C GLU A 137 -23.81 2.07 19.75
N LEU A 138 -22.93 2.63 18.91
CA LEU A 138 -22.24 1.90 17.83
C LEU A 138 -20.82 1.46 18.24
N LEU A 139 -20.25 2.04 19.30
CA LEU A 139 -18.93 1.70 19.80
C LEU A 139 -19.02 0.74 20.99
N HIS A 140 -18.87 -0.55 20.72
CA HIS A 140 -18.90 -1.59 21.75
C HIS A 140 -17.64 -1.54 22.63
N GLU A 141 -16.46 -1.61 22.01
CA GLU A 141 -15.15 -1.62 22.66
C GLU A 141 -14.06 -1.15 21.69
N ILE A 142 -12.89 -0.83 22.24
CA ILE A 142 -11.65 -0.59 21.51
C ILE A 142 -10.61 -1.56 22.04
N VAL A 143 -10.27 -2.55 21.20
CA VAL A 143 -9.20 -3.50 21.51
C VAL A 143 -7.87 -2.90 21.04
N LEU A 144 -7.06 -2.45 21.99
CA LEU A 144 -5.69 -1.99 21.74
C LEU A 144 -4.73 -3.18 21.88
N VAL A 145 -4.10 -3.56 20.78
CA VAL A 145 -3.10 -4.64 20.77
C VAL A 145 -1.70 -4.04 20.82
N ASP A 146 -1.05 -4.13 21.97
CA ASP A 146 0.33 -3.72 22.20
C ASP A 146 1.28 -4.82 21.70
N ASP A 147 1.92 -4.59 20.56
CA ASP A 147 2.87 -5.51 19.93
C ASP A 147 4.27 -5.46 20.54
N ASN A 148 4.32 -5.60 21.87
CA ASN A 148 5.53 -5.60 22.69
C ASN A 148 6.31 -4.28 22.63
N SER A 149 5.62 -3.17 22.93
CA SER A 149 6.22 -1.84 23.08
C SER A 149 7.28 -1.81 24.19
N GLU A 150 8.33 -1.00 24.02
CA GLU A 150 9.39 -0.84 25.03
C GLU A 150 8.86 -0.20 26.31
N ASP A 151 7.98 0.80 26.17
CA ASP A 151 7.22 1.36 27.27
C ASP A 151 6.08 0.39 27.63
N VAL A 152 6.18 -0.21 28.81
CA VAL A 152 5.19 -1.18 29.34
C VAL A 152 4.05 -0.52 30.09
N ASP A 153 4.20 0.74 30.47
CA ASP A 153 3.22 1.45 31.30
C ASP A 153 2.15 2.13 30.44
N ILE A 154 2.46 2.48 29.18
CA ILE A 154 1.51 3.07 28.24
C ILE A 154 0.23 2.22 28.09
N GLY A 155 0.34 0.89 28.03
CA GLY A 155 -0.82 0.00 27.95
C GLY A 155 -1.66 0.03 29.23
N LYS A 156 -1.05 0.19 30.40
CA LYS A 156 -1.77 0.23 31.69
C LYS A 156 -2.54 1.53 31.86
N GLU A 157 -1.96 2.65 31.40
CA GLU A 157 -2.60 3.96 31.41
C GLU A 157 -3.81 3.99 30.48
N LEU A 158 -3.66 3.47 29.26
CA LEU A 158 -4.75 3.42 28.27
C LEU A 158 -5.88 2.47 28.70
N ALA A 159 -5.57 1.40 29.42
CA ALA A 159 -6.57 0.49 29.98
C ALA A 159 -7.50 1.15 31.02
N GLN A 160 -7.18 2.34 31.52
CA GLN A 160 -8.08 3.10 32.42
C GLN A 160 -9.19 3.85 31.67
N MET A 161 -9.12 3.94 30.34
CA MET A 161 -10.12 4.61 29.52
C MET A 161 -11.36 3.73 29.36
N GLU A 162 -12.55 4.35 29.35
CA GLU A 162 -13.80 3.63 29.13
C GLU A 162 -13.76 2.88 27.79
N ARG A 163 -14.26 1.64 27.76
CA ARG A 163 -14.34 0.78 26.57
C ARG A 163 -13.00 0.36 25.97
N VAL A 164 -11.87 0.70 26.57
CA VAL A 164 -10.56 0.27 26.09
C VAL A 164 -10.17 -1.05 26.75
N VAL A 165 -9.90 -2.04 25.91
CA VAL A 165 -9.35 -3.34 26.32
C VAL A 165 -7.94 -3.45 25.76
N VAL A 166 -6.95 -3.61 26.63
CA VAL A 166 -5.55 -3.71 26.21
C VAL A 166 -5.08 -5.16 26.21
N LEU A 167 -4.60 -5.62 25.07
CA LEU A 167 -3.97 -6.92 24.89
C LEU A 167 -2.49 -6.73 24.57
N ARG A 168 -1.59 -7.19 25.44
CA ARG A 168 -0.15 -7.10 25.20
C ARG A 168 0.43 -8.43 24.70
N ASN A 169 1.20 -8.38 23.61
CA ASN A 169 2.01 -9.50 23.17
C ASN A 169 3.28 -9.64 24.02
N ASN A 170 3.65 -10.88 24.36
CA ASN A 170 4.88 -11.19 25.13
C ASN A 170 6.16 -11.10 24.31
N ARG A 171 6.04 -10.94 22.99
CA ARG A 171 7.12 -10.75 22.02
C ARG A 171 6.57 -9.98 20.83
N ARG A 172 7.44 -9.42 20.00
CA ARG A 172 7.00 -8.72 18.79
C ARG A 172 6.52 -9.71 17.74
N GLU A 173 5.22 -9.72 17.49
CA GLU A 173 4.54 -10.63 16.57
C GLU A 173 4.34 -10.03 15.18
N GLY A 174 4.32 -8.69 15.07
CA GLY A 174 3.97 -7.95 13.87
C GLY A 174 2.49 -7.56 13.81
N LEU A 175 2.16 -6.64 12.90
CA LEU A 175 0.80 -6.09 12.79
C LEU A 175 -0.23 -7.18 12.45
N ILE A 176 0.14 -8.14 11.61
CA ILE A 176 -0.77 -9.14 11.03
C ILE A 176 -1.30 -10.05 12.14
N ARG A 177 -0.39 -10.66 12.89
CA ARG A 177 -0.73 -11.52 14.03
C ARG A 177 -1.40 -10.73 15.15
N SER A 178 -0.99 -9.48 15.38
CA SER A 178 -1.63 -8.60 16.37
C SER A 178 -3.09 -8.30 16.01
N ARG A 179 -3.39 -7.99 14.74
CA ARG A 179 -4.77 -7.80 14.28
C ARG A 179 -5.62 -9.05 14.44
N VAL A 180 -5.08 -10.23 14.13
CA VAL A 180 -5.83 -11.48 14.33
C VAL A 180 -6.11 -11.75 15.80
N LYS A 181 -5.14 -11.53 16.70
CA LYS A 181 -5.36 -11.63 18.16
C LYS A 181 -6.42 -10.65 18.65
N GLY A 182 -6.38 -9.40 18.19
CA GLY A 182 -7.42 -8.40 18.49
C GLY A 182 -8.81 -8.83 18.02
N ALA A 183 -8.91 -9.34 16.79
CA ALA A 183 -10.16 -9.85 16.22
C ALA A 183 -10.72 -11.07 16.97
N GLN A 184 -9.85 -11.93 17.50
CA GLN A 184 -10.26 -13.09 18.29
C GLN A 184 -10.94 -12.68 19.59
N VAL A 185 -10.41 -11.68 20.29
CA VAL A 185 -10.95 -11.23 21.58
C VAL A 185 -12.12 -10.24 21.46
N ALA A 186 -12.23 -9.53 20.34
CA ALA A 186 -13.32 -8.57 20.10
C ALA A 186 -14.70 -9.26 20.21
N ALA A 187 -15.61 -8.73 21.02
CA ALA A 187 -16.95 -9.25 21.24
C ALA A 187 -17.97 -8.81 20.19
N ALA A 188 -17.73 -7.68 19.52
CA ALA A 188 -18.64 -7.11 18.53
C ALA A 188 -18.72 -7.95 17.22
N PRO A 189 -19.87 -7.95 16.51
CA PRO A 189 -20.05 -8.68 15.25
C PRO A 189 -19.39 -8.01 14.03
N ILE A 190 -18.98 -6.75 14.15
CA ILE A 190 -18.30 -5.98 13.09
C ILE A 190 -16.96 -5.51 13.65
N LEU A 191 -15.89 -5.73 12.88
CA LEU A 191 -14.54 -5.33 13.20
C LEU A 191 -14.16 -4.10 12.40
N THR A 192 -13.65 -3.07 13.07
CA THR A 192 -13.02 -1.90 12.41
C THR A 192 -11.56 -1.83 12.82
N PHE A 193 -10.65 -2.00 11.86
CA PHE A 193 -9.22 -1.89 12.06
C PHE A 193 -8.77 -0.46 11.76
N LEU A 194 -7.94 0.08 12.64
CA LEU A 194 -7.34 1.41 12.52
C LEU A 194 -5.87 1.36 12.89
N ASP A 195 -5.06 2.16 12.21
CA ASP A 195 -3.67 2.41 12.62
C ASP A 195 -3.64 3.31 13.85
N SER A 196 -2.55 3.26 14.62
CA SER A 196 -2.40 3.99 15.88
C SER A 196 -2.11 5.50 15.75
N HIS A 197 -2.16 6.04 14.53
CA HIS A 197 -1.77 7.42 14.20
C HIS A 197 -2.72 8.00 13.16
N ILE A 198 -3.99 8.06 13.57
CA ILE A 198 -5.13 8.47 12.76
C ILE A 198 -5.96 9.50 13.53
N GLU A 199 -6.81 10.23 12.80
CA GLU A 199 -7.87 11.06 13.36
C GLU A 199 -9.18 10.81 12.62
N CYS A 200 -10.18 10.26 13.31
CA CYS A 200 -11.51 10.02 12.74
C CYS A 200 -12.27 11.34 12.56
N ASN A 201 -12.93 11.54 11.41
CA ASN A 201 -13.74 12.72 11.16
C ASN A 201 -15.21 12.52 11.62
N VAL A 202 -16.01 13.58 11.57
CA VAL A 202 -17.44 13.55 11.91
C VAL A 202 -18.16 12.51 11.04
N GLN A 203 -18.99 11.67 11.66
CA GLN A 203 -19.82 10.65 10.99
C GLN A 203 -19.01 9.66 10.14
N TRP A 204 -17.78 9.36 10.54
CA TRP A 204 -16.93 8.43 9.80
C TRP A 204 -17.41 6.97 9.90
N LEU A 205 -18.06 6.58 11.01
CA LEU A 205 -18.30 5.16 11.32
C LEU A 205 -19.62 4.65 10.70
N GLU A 206 -20.67 5.45 10.76
CA GLU A 206 -22.03 5.09 10.36
C GLU A 206 -22.11 4.64 8.89
N PRO A 207 -21.47 5.31 7.91
CA PRO A 207 -21.46 4.85 6.52
C PRO A 207 -20.80 3.47 6.36
N LEU A 208 -19.72 3.20 7.11
CA LEU A 208 -19.01 1.91 7.07
C LEU A 208 -19.93 0.80 7.59
N LEU A 209 -20.54 1.01 8.77
CA LEU A 209 -21.43 0.03 9.39
C LEU A 209 -22.69 -0.23 8.58
N ALA A 210 -23.32 0.84 8.05
CA ALA A 210 -24.49 0.73 7.19
C ALA A 210 -24.19 -0.14 5.97
N ARG A 211 -23.02 0.03 5.36
CA ARG A 211 -22.65 -0.76 4.18
C ARG A 211 -22.41 -2.23 4.50
N ILE A 212 -21.81 -2.56 5.64
CA ILE A 212 -21.68 -3.95 6.09
C ILE A 212 -23.05 -4.58 6.39
N ALA A 213 -23.99 -3.81 6.93
CA ALA A 213 -25.36 -4.29 7.16
C ALA A 213 -26.08 -4.61 5.84
N GLU A 214 -25.86 -3.84 4.78
CA GLU A 214 -26.40 -4.11 3.44
C GLU A 214 -25.71 -5.29 2.73
N ASN A 215 -24.39 -5.39 2.87
CA ASN A 215 -23.59 -6.43 2.25
C ASN A 215 -22.55 -6.97 3.25
N PRO A 216 -22.88 -8.05 3.99
CA PRO A 216 -21.98 -8.63 4.99
C PRO A 216 -20.65 -9.16 4.43
N LYS A 217 -20.57 -9.39 3.11
CA LYS A 217 -19.34 -9.83 2.41
C LYS A 217 -18.52 -8.67 1.84
N ALA A 218 -18.93 -7.42 2.08
CA ALA A 218 -18.11 -6.25 1.75
C ALA A 218 -16.99 -6.07 2.78
N VAL A 219 -15.85 -5.56 2.30
CA VAL A 219 -14.78 -4.96 3.09
C VAL A 219 -14.73 -3.50 2.71
N VAL A 220 -15.00 -2.62 3.67
CA VAL A 220 -15.22 -1.20 3.41
C VAL A 220 -14.14 -0.35 4.06
N ALA A 221 -13.64 0.65 3.36
CA ALA A 221 -12.62 1.57 3.86
C ALA A 221 -13.09 3.03 3.77
N PRO A 222 -12.65 3.91 4.69
CA PRO A 222 -12.84 5.35 4.53
C PRO A 222 -12.00 5.88 3.37
N ILE A 223 -12.32 7.09 2.90
CA ILE A 223 -11.28 7.91 2.27
C ILE A 223 -10.26 8.29 3.36
N ILE A 224 -8.99 7.99 3.07
CA ILE A 224 -7.88 8.28 3.98
C ILE A 224 -7.35 9.68 3.64
N ASP A 225 -7.66 10.63 4.51
CA ASP A 225 -7.14 11.99 4.43
C ASP A 225 -5.70 12.04 4.96
N VAL A 226 -4.97 13.11 4.66
CA VAL A 226 -3.56 13.25 5.02
C VAL A 226 -3.42 14.11 6.27
N ILE A 227 -2.78 13.57 7.31
CA ILE A 227 -2.25 14.37 8.41
C ILE A 227 -0.76 14.57 8.14
N ASN A 228 -0.36 15.83 7.92
CA ASN A 228 1.01 16.16 7.57
C ASN A 228 1.97 15.80 8.74
N VAL A 229 3.03 15.06 8.46
CA VAL A 229 3.94 14.56 9.50
C VAL A 229 4.76 15.65 10.21
N ASP A 230 5.00 16.78 9.53
CA ASP A 230 5.86 17.86 10.02
C ASP A 230 5.08 18.87 10.87
N ASN A 231 3.83 19.17 10.50
CA ASN A 231 3.02 20.20 11.15
C ASN A 231 1.65 19.72 11.66
N PHE A 232 1.29 18.46 11.45
CA PHE A 232 0.01 17.84 11.86
C PHE A 232 -1.25 18.49 11.26
N ASN A 233 -1.12 19.28 10.19
CA ASN A 233 -2.29 19.79 9.48
C ASN A 233 -3.06 18.66 8.81
N TYR A 234 -4.37 18.63 9.03
CA TYR A 234 -5.30 17.72 8.37
C TYR A 234 -5.67 18.27 6.98
N VAL A 235 -5.45 17.48 5.93
CA VAL A 235 -5.70 17.83 4.52
C VAL A 235 -6.56 16.76 3.87
N GLY A 236 -7.69 17.18 3.31
CA GLY A 236 -8.61 16.28 2.63
C GLY A 236 -7.98 15.64 1.38
N ALA A 237 -8.08 14.32 1.26
CA ALA A 237 -7.66 13.59 0.07
C ALA A 237 -8.72 13.64 -1.04
N SER A 238 -8.26 13.45 -2.27
CA SER A 238 -9.14 13.40 -3.44
C SER A 238 -10.03 12.16 -3.42
N ALA A 239 -11.33 12.34 -3.62
CA ALA A 239 -12.28 11.24 -3.82
C ALA A 239 -12.19 10.61 -5.22
N ASP A 240 -11.32 11.12 -6.11
CA ASP A 240 -11.06 10.56 -7.43
C ASP A 240 -9.99 9.45 -7.43
N LEU A 241 -9.47 9.09 -6.25
CA LEU A 241 -8.47 8.03 -6.06
C LEU A 241 -9.12 6.72 -5.63
N ARG A 242 -8.52 5.61 -6.07
CA ARG A 242 -8.78 4.25 -5.55
C ARG A 242 -7.46 3.50 -5.40
N GLY A 243 -7.50 2.37 -4.70
CA GLY A 243 -6.33 1.51 -4.55
C GLY A 243 -5.99 0.77 -5.83
N GLY A 244 -4.70 0.69 -6.13
CA GLY A 244 -4.12 -0.08 -7.22
C GLY A 244 -2.79 -0.71 -6.82
N PHE A 245 -2.16 -1.37 -7.78
CA PHE A 245 -0.82 -1.93 -7.66
C PHE A 245 -0.21 -2.10 -9.05
N ASP A 246 1.12 -2.17 -9.12
CA ASP A 246 1.82 -2.65 -10.31
C ASP A 246 2.35 -4.07 -10.12
N TRP A 247 2.97 -4.60 -11.16
CA TRP A 247 3.54 -5.94 -11.15
C TRP A 247 4.77 -6.11 -10.25
N THR A 248 5.17 -5.11 -9.47
CA THR A 248 6.11 -5.29 -8.33
C THR A 248 5.38 -5.61 -7.02
N LEU A 249 4.03 -5.61 -7.06
CA LEU A 249 3.13 -5.87 -5.93
C LEU A 249 3.33 -4.88 -4.78
N VAL A 250 3.55 -3.61 -5.13
CA VAL A 250 3.53 -2.49 -4.21
C VAL A 250 2.20 -1.76 -4.37
N PHE A 251 1.56 -1.44 -3.25
CA PHE A 251 0.32 -0.66 -3.25
C PHE A 251 0.57 0.75 -3.74
N ARG A 252 -0.38 1.30 -4.50
CA ARG A 252 -0.37 2.71 -4.92
C ARG A 252 -1.78 3.27 -5.01
N TRP A 253 -1.88 4.59 -4.91
CA TRP A 253 -3.10 5.31 -5.21
C TRP A 253 -3.16 5.63 -6.70
N GLU A 254 -4.29 5.31 -7.33
CA GLU A 254 -4.50 5.57 -8.75
C GLU A 254 -5.70 6.48 -8.97
N PHE A 255 -5.53 7.45 -9.87
CA PHE A 255 -6.67 8.20 -10.37
C PHE A 255 -7.59 7.30 -11.18
N MET A 256 -8.88 7.41 -10.91
CA MET A 256 -9.90 6.82 -11.75
C MET A 256 -9.80 7.35 -13.19
N ASN A 257 -9.98 6.45 -14.16
CA ASN A 257 -10.06 6.84 -15.56
C ASN A 257 -11.30 7.74 -15.81
N GLU A 258 -11.38 8.34 -17.00
CA GLU A 258 -12.45 9.30 -17.31
C GLU A 258 -13.86 8.71 -17.13
N GLN A 259 -14.06 7.44 -17.51
CA GLN A 259 -15.36 6.78 -17.35
C GLN A 259 -15.74 6.64 -15.88
N LEU A 260 -14.86 6.06 -15.06
CA LEU A 260 -15.10 5.86 -13.64
C LEU A 260 -15.29 7.20 -12.90
N ARG A 261 -14.54 8.24 -13.28
CA ARG A 261 -14.75 9.59 -12.72
C ARG A 261 -16.11 10.15 -13.07
N LYS A 262 -16.58 10.03 -14.33
CA LYS A 262 -17.92 10.47 -14.72
C LYS A 262 -19.01 9.74 -13.93
N GLU A 263 -18.91 8.42 -13.80
CA GLU A 263 -19.85 7.60 -13.02
C GLU A 263 -19.88 8.01 -11.55
N ARG A 264 -18.70 8.24 -10.95
CA ARG A 264 -18.58 8.74 -9.58
C ARG A 264 -19.13 10.15 -9.42
N HIS A 265 -18.83 11.07 -10.33
CA HIS A 265 -19.30 12.46 -10.24
C HIS A 265 -20.83 12.53 -10.35
N ALA A 266 -21.45 11.60 -11.08
CA ALA A 266 -22.90 11.46 -11.11
C ALA A 266 -23.49 10.93 -9.79
N HIS A 267 -22.72 10.16 -9.01
CA HIS A 267 -23.13 9.58 -7.73
C HIS A 267 -22.02 9.74 -6.67
N PRO A 268 -21.75 10.97 -6.19
CA PRO A 268 -20.52 11.31 -5.46
C PRO A 268 -20.38 10.64 -4.09
N THR A 269 -21.48 10.14 -3.52
CA THR A 269 -21.52 9.45 -2.24
C THR A 269 -21.63 7.93 -2.37
N ALA A 270 -21.76 7.40 -3.59
CA ALA A 270 -21.87 5.96 -3.80
C ALA A 270 -20.55 5.25 -3.45
N PRO A 271 -20.61 3.99 -2.97
CA PRO A 271 -19.42 3.18 -2.74
C PRO A 271 -18.55 3.06 -4.00
N ILE A 272 -17.24 3.29 -3.86
CA ILE A 272 -16.27 3.14 -4.94
C ILE A 272 -15.66 1.75 -4.85
N LYS A 273 -15.90 0.89 -5.86
CA LYS A 273 -15.23 -0.41 -5.95
C LYS A 273 -13.73 -0.20 -6.20
N SER A 274 -12.90 -0.78 -5.34
CA SER A 274 -11.45 -0.62 -5.39
C SER A 274 -10.77 -1.99 -5.59
N PRO A 275 -9.86 -2.14 -6.58
CA PRO A 275 -9.10 -3.38 -6.78
C PRO A 275 -8.35 -3.85 -5.54
N THR A 276 -7.78 -2.90 -4.80
CA THR A 276 -7.01 -3.15 -3.56
C THR A 276 -7.31 -2.09 -2.50
N MET A 277 -6.87 -2.33 -1.26
CA MET A 277 -6.85 -1.33 -0.19
C MET A 277 -5.43 -1.07 0.31
N ALA A 278 -5.24 0.09 0.95
CA ALA A 278 -4.02 0.38 1.70
C ALA A 278 -3.82 -0.60 2.87
N GLY A 279 -4.92 -1.07 3.48
CA GLY A 279 -4.92 -2.11 4.51
C GLY A 279 -4.76 -1.62 5.95
N GLY A 280 -4.43 -0.35 6.17
CA GLY A 280 -4.36 0.27 7.50
C GLY A 280 -5.74 0.43 8.17
N LEU A 281 -6.71 0.88 7.39
CA LEU A 281 -8.02 1.29 7.87
C LEU A 281 -9.13 0.61 7.06
N PHE A 282 -9.92 -0.24 7.70
CA PHE A 282 -11.08 -0.88 7.07
C PHE A 282 -12.04 -1.49 8.10
N THR A 283 -13.27 -1.73 7.67
CA THR A 283 -14.33 -2.39 8.44
C THR A 283 -14.82 -3.63 7.71
N ILE A 284 -15.07 -4.70 8.46
CA ILE A 284 -15.49 -6.01 7.95
C ILE A 284 -16.38 -6.72 8.98
N SER A 285 -17.35 -7.51 8.52
CA SER A 285 -18.06 -8.45 9.41
C SER A 285 -17.07 -9.44 10.04
N LYS A 286 -17.20 -9.70 11.36
CA LYS A 286 -16.36 -10.67 12.07
C LYS A 286 -16.53 -12.08 11.50
N ASP A 287 -17.76 -12.47 11.17
CA ASP A 287 -18.05 -13.79 10.59
C ASP A 287 -17.39 -13.93 9.22
N TRP A 288 -17.48 -12.88 8.38
CA TRP A 288 -16.83 -12.89 7.08
C TRP A 288 -15.30 -12.91 7.20
N PHE A 289 -14.72 -12.15 8.13
CA PHE A 289 -13.29 -12.19 8.42
C PHE A 289 -12.82 -13.60 8.80
N ASN A 290 -13.62 -14.32 9.61
CA ASN A 290 -13.33 -15.70 10.01
C ASN A 290 -13.52 -16.70 8.87
N GLU A 291 -14.60 -16.59 8.09
CA GLU A 291 -14.90 -17.45 6.93
C GLU A 291 -13.79 -17.36 5.88
N LEU A 292 -13.30 -16.14 5.64
CA LEU A 292 -12.15 -15.86 4.77
C LEU A 292 -10.83 -16.44 5.30
N GLY A 293 -10.75 -16.91 6.55
CA GLY A 293 -9.53 -17.45 7.14
C GLY A 293 -8.62 -16.38 7.77
N THR A 294 -9.19 -15.25 8.20
CA THR A 294 -8.49 -14.14 8.88
C THR A 294 -7.34 -13.56 8.06
N TYR A 295 -6.14 -13.35 8.61
CA TYR A 295 -4.93 -13.11 7.84
C TYR A 295 -4.06 -14.38 7.78
N ASP A 296 -3.10 -14.38 6.85
CA ASP A 296 -2.03 -15.36 6.82
C ASP A 296 -1.05 -15.13 8.00
N LEU A 297 -1.08 -16.03 8.99
CA LEU A 297 -0.32 -15.89 10.25
C LEU A 297 1.19 -16.13 10.11
N ASP A 298 1.63 -16.65 8.97
CA ASP A 298 3.05 -16.84 8.65
C ASP A 298 3.65 -15.61 7.95
N MET A 299 2.84 -14.59 7.65
CA MET A 299 3.37 -13.30 7.27
C MET A 299 3.97 -12.59 8.48
N GLU A 300 5.07 -11.89 8.24
CA GLU A 300 5.89 -11.29 9.29
C GLU A 300 5.81 -9.77 9.28
N VAL A 301 5.77 -9.17 10.47
CA VAL A 301 5.92 -7.73 10.74
C VAL A 301 4.94 -6.81 9.99
N TRP A 302 5.20 -6.53 8.71
CA TRP A 302 4.48 -5.58 7.87
C TRP A 302 4.68 -5.88 6.38
N GLY A 303 3.62 -5.65 5.59
CA GLY A 303 3.67 -5.58 4.13
C GLY A 303 3.11 -6.81 3.44
N GLY A 304 2.44 -6.61 2.30
CA GLY A 304 1.86 -7.65 1.47
C GLY A 304 0.48 -8.15 1.93
N GLU A 305 0.11 -7.95 3.19
CA GLU A 305 -1.16 -8.42 3.77
C GLU A 305 -2.37 -7.71 3.17
N ASN A 306 -2.20 -6.45 2.77
CA ASN A 306 -3.24 -5.64 2.17
C ASN A 306 -3.59 -6.16 0.76
N LEU A 307 -2.58 -6.56 -0.03
CA LEU A 307 -2.79 -7.18 -1.35
C LEU A 307 -3.35 -8.60 -1.22
N GLU A 308 -2.82 -9.41 -0.31
CA GLU A 308 -3.33 -10.76 -0.05
C GLU A 308 -4.81 -10.75 0.30
N MET A 309 -5.22 -9.92 1.28
CA MET A 309 -6.62 -9.77 1.66
C MET A 309 -7.46 -9.23 0.51
N SER A 310 -6.96 -8.25 -0.25
CA SER A 310 -7.68 -7.69 -1.40
C SER A 310 -7.98 -8.75 -2.47
N PHE A 311 -6.96 -9.54 -2.83
CA PHE A 311 -7.10 -10.61 -3.81
C PHE A 311 -8.07 -11.69 -3.33
N ARG A 312 -7.95 -12.09 -2.07
CA ARG A 312 -8.82 -13.08 -1.45
C ARG A 312 -10.27 -12.62 -1.39
N VAL A 313 -10.54 -11.42 -0.88
CA VAL A 313 -11.90 -10.86 -0.78
C VAL A 313 -12.60 -10.89 -2.14
N TRP A 314 -11.94 -10.37 -3.18
CA TRP A 314 -12.53 -10.32 -4.52
C TRP A 314 -12.71 -11.71 -5.14
N GLN A 315 -11.68 -12.55 -5.10
CA GLN A 315 -11.73 -13.86 -5.73
C GLN A 315 -12.72 -14.81 -5.02
N CYS A 316 -12.92 -14.65 -3.71
CA CYS A 316 -13.79 -15.52 -2.92
C CYS A 316 -15.22 -14.97 -2.73
N GLY A 317 -15.65 -14.03 -3.58
CA GLY A 317 -17.05 -13.61 -3.69
C GLY A 317 -17.48 -12.43 -2.81
N GLY A 318 -16.53 -11.73 -2.20
CA GLY A 318 -16.78 -10.45 -1.53
C GLY A 318 -16.57 -9.24 -2.44
N SER A 319 -16.60 -8.04 -1.86
CA SER A 319 -16.24 -6.79 -2.53
C SER A 319 -15.34 -5.94 -1.64
N LEU A 320 -14.48 -5.14 -2.27
CA LEU A 320 -13.68 -4.13 -1.58
C LEU A 320 -14.10 -2.73 -2.04
N GLU A 321 -14.49 -1.89 -1.09
CA GLU A 321 -15.18 -0.64 -1.37
C GLU A 321 -14.62 0.52 -0.53
N ILE A 322 -14.44 1.69 -1.15
CA ILE A 322 -14.10 2.94 -0.46
C ILE A 322 -15.39 3.77 -0.34
N LEU A 323 -15.73 4.22 0.86
CA LEU A 323 -16.96 4.98 1.12
C LEU A 323 -16.65 6.48 1.23
N PRO A 324 -17.03 7.33 0.26
CA PRO A 324 -16.62 8.73 0.24
C PRO A 324 -17.08 9.58 1.42
N CYS A 325 -18.21 9.20 2.04
CA CYS A 325 -18.77 9.86 3.22
C CYS A 325 -18.02 9.52 4.51
N SER A 326 -17.24 8.44 4.53
CA SER A 326 -16.39 8.09 5.67
C SER A 326 -14.98 8.64 5.45
N ARG A 327 -14.50 9.44 6.40
CA ARG A 327 -13.22 10.17 6.30
C ARG A 327 -12.41 9.94 7.57
N VAL A 328 -11.16 9.53 7.40
CA VAL A 328 -10.21 9.35 8.51
C VAL A 328 -8.85 9.87 8.07
N GLY A 329 -8.27 10.80 8.83
CA GLY A 329 -6.92 11.29 8.60
C GLY A 329 -5.88 10.26 9.05
N HIS A 330 -4.77 10.16 8.31
CA HIS A 330 -3.65 9.28 8.63
C HIS A 330 -2.32 10.03 8.52
N VAL A 331 -1.42 9.79 9.47
CA VAL A 331 -0.05 10.33 9.40
C VAL A 331 0.81 9.49 8.46
N PHE A 332 0.89 9.89 7.19
CA PHE A 332 1.77 9.26 6.20
C PHE A 332 3.24 9.57 6.49
N ARG A 333 4.08 8.53 6.55
CA ARG A 333 5.50 8.64 6.89
C ARG A 333 6.38 8.19 5.74
N LYS A 334 7.52 8.86 5.56
CA LYS A 334 8.53 8.49 4.54
C LYS A 334 9.35 7.26 4.89
N LYS A 335 9.42 6.89 6.19
CA LYS A 335 10.22 5.76 6.68
C LYS A 335 9.51 5.05 7.84
N HIS A 336 9.70 3.74 7.94
CA HIS A 336 9.25 2.96 9.09
C HIS A 336 10.10 3.29 10.33
N PRO A 337 9.49 3.60 11.49
CA PRO A 337 10.21 3.91 12.73
C PRO A 337 10.60 2.66 13.53
N TYR A 338 10.37 1.46 13.00
CA TYR A 338 10.53 0.20 13.72
C TYR A 338 11.42 -0.78 12.94
N THR A 339 12.00 -1.74 13.67
CA THR A 339 12.98 -2.69 13.10
C THR A 339 12.30 -3.85 12.37
N PHE A 340 13.02 -4.43 11.40
CA PHE A 340 12.61 -5.64 10.69
C PHE A 340 13.69 -6.71 10.91
N PRO A 341 13.40 -7.79 11.65
CA PRO A 341 14.31 -8.92 11.73
C PRO A 341 14.59 -9.47 10.32
N GLY A 342 15.86 -9.50 9.90
CA GLY A 342 16.22 -9.92 8.54
C GLY A 342 16.09 -8.86 7.44
N GLY A 343 15.74 -7.61 7.78
CA GLY A 343 15.64 -6.48 6.86
C GLY A 343 14.28 -6.34 6.18
N SER A 344 13.84 -5.09 5.98
CA SER A 344 12.49 -4.78 5.47
C SER A 344 12.22 -5.35 4.08
N GLY A 345 13.22 -5.33 3.19
CA GLY A 345 13.09 -5.88 1.84
C GLY A 345 12.81 -7.38 1.82
N ASN A 346 13.52 -8.16 2.63
CA ASN A 346 13.33 -9.62 2.67
C ASN A 346 11.97 -10.00 3.31
N VAL A 347 11.59 -9.34 4.40
CA VAL A 347 10.28 -9.54 5.05
C VAL A 347 9.14 -9.19 4.09
N PHE A 348 9.23 -8.03 3.42
CA PHE A 348 8.24 -7.60 2.43
C PHE A 348 8.13 -8.61 1.29
N GLN A 349 9.26 -9.02 0.70
CA GLN A 349 9.26 -10.02 -0.38
C GLN A 349 8.74 -11.38 0.07
N LYS A 350 9.00 -11.80 1.31
CA LYS A 350 8.46 -13.05 1.87
C LYS A 350 6.94 -13.00 1.87
N ASN A 351 6.35 -11.98 2.49
CA ASN A 351 4.90 -11.84 2.60
C ASN A 351 4.25 -11.69 1.21
N THR A 352 4.81 -10.84 0.36
CA THR A 352 4.33 -10.62 -1.00
C THR A 352 4.41 -11.90 -1.85
N ARG A 353 5.46 -12.70 -1.69
CA ARG A 353 5.56 -14.00 -2.36
C ARG A 353 4.51 -14.99 -1.87
N ARG A 354 4.21 -15.05 -0.57
CA ARG A 354 3.10 -15.88 -0.05
C ARG A 354 1.77 -15.50 -0.72
N ALA A 355 1.50 -14.19 -0.82
CA ALA A 355 0.30 -13.70 -1.51
C ALA A 355 0.28 -14.11 -3.00
N ALA A 356 1.39 -13.93 -3.71
CA ALA A 356 1.49 -14.25 -5.13
C ALA A 356 1.35 -15.76 -5.41
N GLU A 357 1.99 -16.61 -4.61
CA GLU A 357 1.96 -18.06 -4.78
C GLU A 357 0.55 -18.64 -4.56
N VAL A 358 -0.23 -18.07 -3.65
CA VAL A 358 -1.60 -18.51 -3.35
C VAL A 358 -2.62 -17.94 -4.33
N TRP A 359 -2.51 -16.65 -4.68
CA TRP A 359 -3.63 -15.91 -5.29
C TRP A 359 -3.44 -15.50 -6.75
N MET A 360 -2.23 -15.56 -7.30
CA MET A 360 -1.95 -14.99 -8.63
C MET A 360 -1.85 -16.00 -9.77
N ASP A 361 -2.05 -17.29 -9.51
CA ASP A 361 -1.91 -18.35 -10.52
C ASP A 361 -0.57 -18.22 -11.29
N ASP A 362 -0.59 -18.35 -12.61
CA ASP A 362 0.61 -18.18 -13.46
C ASP A 362 1.09 -16.71 -13.54
N TYR A 363 0.25 -15.73 -13.19
CA TYR A 363 0.60 -14.31 -13.25
C TYR A 363 1.65 -13.92 -12.21
N LYS A 364 1.89 -14.74 -11.18
CA LYS A 364 3.02 -14.59 -10.26
C LYS A 364 4.36 -14.56 -11.00
N GLY A 365 4.46 -15.19 -12.17
CA GLY A 365 5.66 -15.15 -13.02
C GLY A 365 6.05 -13.72 -13.42
N ILE A 366 5.07 -12.83 -13.61
CA ILE A 366 5.32 -11.42 -13.93
C ILE A 366 5.92 -10.70 -12.72
N TYR A 367 5.39 -10.95 -11.52
CA TYR A 367 5.96 -10.44 -10.28
C TYR A 367 7.40 -10.92 -10.07
N LEU A 368 7.64 -12.22 -10.20
CA LEU A 368 8.98 -12.79 -10.06
C LEU A 368 9.95 -12.32 -11.15
N LYS A 369 9.46 -11.90 -12.31
CA LYS A 369 10.28 -11.24 -13.35
C LYS A 369 10.64 -9.80 -12.98
N ASN A 370 9.70 -9.05 -12.43
CA ASN A 370 9.92 -7.64 -12.08
C ASN A 370 10.64 -7.46 -10.74
N VAL A 371 10.55 -8.45 -9.85
CA VAL A 371 11.26 -8.52 -8.56
C VAL A 371 12.05 -9.82 -8.49
N PRO A 372 13.17 -9.96 -9.23
CA PRO A 372 13.88 -11.24 -9.33
C PRO A 372 14.42 -11.77 -8.01
N SER A 373 14.78 -10.89 -7.07
CA SER A 373 15.24 -11.29 -5.74
C SER A 373 14.19 -12.10 -4.96
N ALA A 374 12.89 -11.85 -5.20
CA ALA A 374 11.81 -12.58 -4.55
C ALA A 374 11.83 -14.09 -4.88
N ARG A 375 12.42 -14.49 -6.02
CA ARG A 375 12.55 -15.91 -6.43
C ARG A 375 13.32 -16.76 -5.41
N PHE A 376 14.20 -16.14 -4.64
CA PHE A 376 15.08 -16.82 -3.68
C PHE A 376 14.60 -16.72 -2.24
N VAL A 377 13.55 -15.94 -2.01
CA VAL A 377 13.00 -15.76 -0.67
C VAL A 377 12.24 -17.01 -0.27
N ASN A 378 12.67 -17.65 0.81
CA ASN A 378 11.91 -18.74 1.42
C ASN A 378 10.62 -18.18 2.01
N TYR A 379 9.49 -18.53 1.40
CA TYR A 379 8.17 -18.05 1.80
C TYR A 379 7.43 -19.01 2.75
N GLY A 380 8.01 -20.16 3.08
CA GLY A 380 7.41 -21.14 4.00
C GLY A 380 6.27 -21.96 3.39
N ASP A 381 5.60 -22.75 4.22
CA ASP A 381 4.44 -23.55 3.81
C ASP A 381 3.20 -22.67 3.59
N ILE A 382 2.43 -22.95 2.53
CA ILE A 382 1.20 -22.23 2.16
C ILE A 382 0.00 -23.16 2.07
N THR A 383 0.13 -24.42 2.51
CA THR A 383 -0.91 -25.46 2.39
C THR A 383 -2.25 -25.01 2.98
N GLU A 384 -2.26 -24.39 4.16
CA GLU A 384 -3.49 -23.89 4.77
C GLU A 384 -4.16 -22.79 3.95
N ARG A 385 -3.38 -21.91 3.32
CA ARG A 385 -3.91 -20.80 2.51
C ARG A 385 -4.50 -21.32 1.19
N LEU A 386 -3.87 -22.32 0.58
CA LEU A 386 -4.43 -23.03 -0.58
C LEU A 386 -5.74 -23.74 -0.21
N ALA A 387 -5.80 -24.41 0.96
CA ALA A 387 -7.02 -25.06 1.42
C ALA A 387 -8.18 -24.07 1.66
N VAL A 388 -7.90 -22.85 2.13
CA VAL A 388 -8.91 -21.78 2.21
C VAL A 388 -9.43 -21.40 0.83
N ARG A 389 -8.52 -21.19 -0.14
CA ARG A 389 -8.86 -20.85 -1.53
C ARG A 389 -9.76 -21.93 -2.17
N ASP A 390 -9.41 -23.19 -1.96
CA ASP A 390 -10.17 -24.34 -2.45
C ASP A 390 -11.53 -24.46 -1.78
N ARG A 391 -11.58 -24.39 -0.44
CA ARG A 391 -12.83 -24.51 0.33
C ARG A 391 -13.85 -23.43 -0.06
N LEU A 392 -13.39 -22.20 -0.28
CA LEU A 392 -14.25 -21.07 -0.65
C LEU A 392 -14.55 -21.01 -2.15
N GLN A 393 -14.02 -21.95 -2.95
CA GLN A 393 -14.24 -22.04 -4.39
C GLN A 393 -13.92 -20.71 -5.10
N CYS A 394 -12.80 -20.09 -4.72
CA CYS A 394 -12.45 -18.77 -5.20
C CYS A 394 -12.15 -18.78 -6.71
N LYS A 395 -12.43 -17.66 -7.36
CA LYS A 395 -12.14 -17.43 -8.77
C LYS A 395 -10.63 -17.37 -9.03
N SER A 396 -10.26 -17.46 -10.30
CA SER A 396 -8.87 -17.33 -10.74
C SER A 396 -8.41 -15.87 -10.73
N PHE A 397 -7.10 -15.66 -10.74
CA PHE A 397 -6.51 -14.33 -10.88
C PHE A 397 -6.81 -13.72 -12.25
N LYS A 398 -6.96 -14.56 -13.29
CA LYS A 398 -7.47 -14.11 -14.59
C LYS A 398 -8.84 -13.44 -14.46
N TRP A 399 -9.77 -14.08 -13.73
CA TRP A 399 -11.09 -13.49 -13.48
C TRP A 399 -10.96 -12.17 -12.71
N TYR A 400 -10.07 -12.09 -11.72
CA TYR A 400 -9.81 -10.84 -10.99
C TYR A 400 -9.34 -9.72 -11.92
N LEU A 401 -8.38 -9.98 -12.80
CA LEU A 401 -7.90 -8.99 -13.77
C LEU A 401 -9.01 -8.57 -14.75
N GLU A 402 -9.82 -9.50 -15.24
CA GLU A 402 -10.87 -9.20 -16.22
C GLU A 402 -12.07 -8.45 -15.61
N ASN A 403 -12.42 -8.72 -14.34
CA ASN A 403 -13.68 -8.27 -13.74
C ASN A 403 -13.50 -7.20 -12.65
N VAL A 404 -12.35 -7.20 -11.97
CA VAL A 404 -12.07 -6.28 -10.86
C VAL A 404 -11.09 -5.20 -11.29
N TYR A 405 -10.02 -5.59 -12.00
CA TYR A 405 -8.95 -4.66 -12.35
C TYR A 405 -8.52 -4.68 -13.84
N PRO A 406 -9.44 -4.48 -14.79
CA PRO A 406 -9.13 -4.56 -16.22
C PRO A 406 -8.24 -3.42 -16.73
N GLN A 407 -8.02 -2.39 -15.91
CA GLN A 407 -7.12 -1.29 -16.22
C GLN A 407 -5.64 -1.61 -15.93
N LEU A 408 -5.36 -2.69 -15.18
CA LEU A 408 -3.98 -3.14 -14.98
C LEU A 408 -3.48 -3.80 -16.26
N GLU A 409 -2.59 -3.12 -16.97
CA GLU A 409 -2.00 -3.66 -18.19
C GLU A 409 -1.18 -4.91 -17.88
N VAL A 410 -1.62 -6.06 -18.39
CA VAL A 410 -0.88 -7.32 -18.30
C VAL A 410 0.23 -7.29 -19.37
N PRO A 411 1.52 -7.40 -19.00
CA PRO A 411 2.59 -7.47 -19.97
C PRO A 411 2.37 -8.61 -20.94
N LYS A 412 2.51 -8.34 -22.23
CA LYS A 412 2.43 -9.38 -23.25
C LYS A 412 3.50 -10.43 -22.98
N LYS A 413 3.15 -11.70 -23.14
CA LYS A 413 4.09 -12.80 -23.07
C LYS A 413 5.23 -12.52 -24.05
N THR A 414 6.44 -12.30 -23.53
CA THR A 414 7.63 -12.09 -24.38
C THR A 414 8.01 -13.43 -25.00
N SER A 415 8.37 -13.44 -26.29
CA SER A 415 8.77 -14.67 -26.99
C SER A 415 10.09 -15.28 -26.47
N GLY A 416 10.80 -14.53 -25.62
CA GLY A 416 12.11 -14.91 -25.14
C GLY A 416 12.09 -16.10 -24.18
N LYS A 417 13.00 -17.05 -24.42
CA LYS A 417 13.21 -18.23 -23.59
C LYS A 417 14.26 -17.93 -22.52
N SER A 418 13.92 -18.16 -21.26
CA SER A 418 14.87 -18.03 -20.14
C SER A 418 15.70 -19.31 -19.96
N MET A 419 17.00 -19.16 -19.72
CA MET A 419 17.94 -20.27 -19.62
C MET A 419 19.20 -19.93 -18.81
N GLN A 420 19.90 -20.97 -18.38
CA GLN A 420 21.31 -20.92 -17.98
C GLN A 420 22.18 -21.38 -19.15
N VAL A 421 23.36 -20.77 -19.27
CA VAL A 421 24.35 -21.12 -20.30
C VAL A 421 25.55 -21.75 -19.61
N LYS A 422 25.73 -23.06 -19.77
CA LYS A 422 26.66 -23.87 -18.98
C LYS A 422 27.84 -24.34 -19.82
N MET A 423 29.00 -24.43 -19.18
CA MET A 423 30.21 -25.06 -19.65
C MET A 423 30.75 -25.95 -18.51
N GLY A 424 30.41 -27.24 -18.53
CA GLY A 424 30.62 -28.12 -17.39
C GLY A 424 29.83 -27.66 -16.16
N ASN A 425 30.52 -27.47 -15.03
CA ASN A 425 29.93 -26.97 -13.77
C ASN A 425 29.92 -25.44 -13.65
N LEU A 426 30.34 -24.73 -14.70
CA LEU A 426 30.39 -23.27 -14.74
C LEU A 426 29.27 -22.70 -15.62
N CYS A 427 28.74 -21.55 -15.23
CA CYS A 427 27.66 -20.85 -15.89
C CYS A 427 28.12 -19.46 -16.30
N LEU A 428 27.64 -18.99 -17.47
CA LEU A 428 27.78 -17.60 -17.87
C LEU A 428 27.07 -16.70 -16.85
N ASP A 429 27.82 -15.80 -16.25
CA ASP A 429 27.39 -15.00 -15.12
C ASP A 429 27.63 -13.52 -15.42
N SER A 430 26.64 -12.66 -15.18
CA SER A 430 26.81 -11.22 -15.32
C SER A 430 27.73 -10.62 -14.26
N MET A 431 28.04 -11.36 -13.19
CA MET A 431 28.90 -10.96 -12.07
C MET A 431 28.42 -9.66 -11.38
N ALA A 432 27.13 -9.33 -11.50
CA ALA A 432 26.56 -8.03 -11.13
C ALA A 432 27.30 -6.82 -11.74
N ARG A 433 27.98 -7.03 -12.86
CA ARG A 433 28.74 -6.02 -13.59
C ARG A 433 27.83 -5.09 -14.38
N LYS A 434 28.36 -3.90 -14.67
CA LYS A 434 27.64 -2.79 -15.31
C LYS A 434 27.79 -2.81 -16.83
N GLU A 435 27.18 -1.83 -17.49
CA GLU A 435 27.33 -1.61 -18.92
C GLU A 435 28.80 -1.47 -19.32
N ASN A 436 29.17 -2.05 -20.47
CA ASN A 436 30.51 -2.15 -21.04
C ASN A 436 31.51 -3.03 -20.28
N GLU A 437 31.09 -3.71 -19.22
CA GLU A 437 31.91 -4.70 -18.53
C GLU A 437 31.66 -6.11 -19.09
N ALA A 438 32.69 -6.95 -19.08
CA ALA A 438 32.61 -8.33 -19.55
C ALA A 438 31.84 -9.19 -18.54
N PRO A 439 30.98 -10.14 -18.96
CA PRO A 439 30.50 -11.19 -18.08
C PRO A 439 31.66 -12.14 -17.70
N GLY A 440 31.40 -13.04 -16.76
CA GLY A 440 32.35 -14.04 -16.31
C GLY A 440 31.77 -15.45 -16.33
N LEU A 441 32.57 -16.40 -15.85
CA LEU A 441 32.11 -17.74 -15.50
C LEU A 441 32.14 -17.93 -14.00
N PHE A 442 31.06 -18.48 -13.45
CA PHE A 442 30.95 -18.81 -12.03
C PHE A 442 30.33 -20.20 -11.85
N ALA A 443 30.50 -20.80 -10.66
CA ALA A 443 29.87 -22.09 -10.37
C ALA A 443 28.36 -22.01 -10.60
N CYS A 444 27.81 -22.95 -11.39
CA CYS A 444 26.39 -23.02 -11.65
C CYS A 444 25.63 -23.25 -10.35
N HIS A 445 24.80 -22.29 -9.94
CA HIS A 445 24.02 -22.39 -8.69
C HIS A 445 22.54 -22.70 -8.93
N GLY A 446 22.09 -22.80 -10.20
CA GLY A 446 20.73 -23.21 -10.54
C GLY A 446 19.62 -22.24 -10.13
N THR A 447 19.98 -21.10 -9.51
CA THR A 447 18.99 -20.13 -9.02
C THR A 447 18.66 -19.06 -10.08
N GLY A 448 19.36 -18.99 -11.21
CA GLY A 448 19.13 -17.93 -12.20
C GLY A 448 19.78 -16.61 -11.78
N GLY A 449 19.07 -15.49 -11.76
CA GLY A 449 19.64 -14.20 -11.36
C GLY A 449 20.76 -13.74 -12.30
N ASN A 450 21.98 -13.53 -11.80
CA ASN A 450 23.11 -13.16 -12.65
C ASN A 450 23.46 -14.26 -13.69
N GLN A 451 23.04 -15.51 -13.46
CA GLN A 451 23.23 -16.64 -14.38
C GLN A 451 22.05 -16.88 -15.31
N GLU A 452 20.99 -16.07 -15.21
CA GLU A 452 19.81 -16.19 -16.04
C GLU A 452 19.88 -15.27 -17.25
N TRP A 453 19.74 -15.88 -18.42
CA TRP A 453 19.78 -15.19 -19.71
C TRP A 453 18.52 -15.50 -20.50
N VAL A 454 18.03 -14.50 -21.20
CA VAL A 454 16.81 -14.55 -22.01
C VAL A 454 17.20 -14.39 -23.47
N PHE A 455 16.96 -15.42 -24.26
CA PHE A 455 17.08 -15.35 -25.72
C PHE A 455 15.74 -15.00 -26.34
N ASP A 456 15.62 -13.81 -26.93
CA ASP A 456 14.42 -13.40 -27.65
C ASP A 456 14.52 -13.76 -29.14
N GLN A 457 13.60 -14.61 -29.61
CA GLN A 457 13.62 -15.10 -30.99
C GLN A 457 13.22 -14.03 -32.01
N LEU A 458 12.44 -13.03 -31.61
CA LEU A 458 11.96 -11.94 -32.47
C LEU A 458 13.03 -10.86 -32.60
N THR A 459 13.58 -10.38 -31.47
CA THR A 459 14.60 -9.32 -31.50
C THR A 459 16.00 -9.86 -31.72
N LYS A 460 16.20 -11.19 -31.70
CA LYS A 460 17.50 -11.86 -31.81
C LYS A 460 18.52 -11.33 -30.79
N THR A 461 18.07 -11.04 -29.58
CA THR A 461 18.92 -10.53 -28.50
C THR A 461 19.09 -11.57 -27.40
N PHE A 462 20.24 -11.54 -26.74
CA PHE A 462 20.57 -12.41 -25.62
C PHE A 462 20.86 -11.55 -24.39
N ARG A 463 19.88 -11.43 -23.49
CA ARG A 463 19.84 -10.44 -22.42
C ARG A 463 19.92 -11.09 -21.05
N ASN A 464 20.71 -10.55 -20.12
CA ASN A 464 20.67 -11.00 -18.74
C ASN A 464 19.35 -10.57 -18.07
N ALA A 465 18.72 -11.47 -17.31
CA ALA A 465 17.40 -11.24 -16.74
C ALA A 465 17.35 -10.23 -15.58
N ILE A 466 18.51 -9.88 -14.99
CA ILE A 466 18.58 -8.94 -13.86
C ILE A 466 18.91 -7.54 -14.34
N ASN A 467 20.09 -7.35 -14.93
CA ASN A 467 20.56 -6.02 -15.31
C ASN A 467 19.96 -5.53 -16.64
N GLN A 468 19.21 -6.38 -17.35
CA GLN A 468 18.59 -6.11 -18.65
C GLN A 468 19.59 -5.70 -19.76
N LEU A 469 20.88 -6.00 -19.59
CA LEU A 469 21.90 -5.77 -20.60
C LEU A 469 22.03 -6.97 -21.53
N CYS A 470 22.29 -6.71 -22.81
CA CYS A 470 22.53 -7.70 -23.84
C CYS A 470 24.01 -8.05 -23.94
N LEU A 471 24.30 -9.33 -24.15
CA LEU A 471 25.63 -9.79 -24.51
C LEU A 471 26.03 -9.19 -25.86
N ASN A 472 27.23 -8.63 -25.94
CA ASN A 472 27.85 -8.14 -27.16
C ASN A 472 29.18 -8.87 -27.36
N LEU A 473 29.30 -9.55 -28.49
CA LEU A 473 30.43 -10.38 -28.87
C LEU A 473 31.19 -9.68 -30.00
N ASP A 474 32.33 -9.09 -29.65
CA ASP A 474 33.30 -8.58 -30.60
C ASP A 474 34.46 -9.59 -30.75
N LYS A 475 35.19 -9.54 -31.87
CA LYS A 475 36.35 -10.39 -32.17
C LYS A 475 37.46 -10.29 -31.12
N LYS A 476 37.47 -9.22 -30.30
CA LYS A 476 38.49 -8.96 -29.28
C LYS A 476 37.99 -9.06 -27.84
N ALA A 477 36.68 -8.93 -27.60
CA ALA A 477 36.13 -8.86 -26.25
C ALA A 477 34.64 -9.22 -26.23
N VAL A 478 34.19 -9.72 -25.08
CA VAL A 478 32.76 -9.88 -24.76
C VAL A 478 32.39 -8.83 -23.74
N THR A 479 31.34 -8.06 -23.99
CA THR A 479 30.83 -7.05 -23.06
C THR A 479 29.31 -7.15 -22.92
N MET A 480 28.75 -6.50 -21.90
CA MET A 480 27.30 -6.33 -21.75
C MET A 480 26.92 -4.89 -22.09
N VAL A 481 26.02 -4.68 -23.04
CA VAL A 481 25.59 -3.35 -23.53
C VAL A 481 24.08 -3.21 -23.50
N LYS A 482 23.55 -2.00 -23.63
CA LYS A 482 22.10 -1.82 -23.81
C LYS A 482 21.64 -2.49 -25.11
N CYS A 483 20.53 -3.21 -25.04
CA CYS A 483 20.06 -4.06 -26.14
C CYS A 483 19.72 -3.30 -27.43
N ASP A 484 19.31 -2.03 -27.34
CA ASP A 484 19.04 -1.13 -28.47
C ASP A 484 20.31 -0.66 -29.20
N THR A 485 21.48 -0.77 -28.55
CA THR A 485 22.78 -0.44 -29.15
C THR A 485 23.41 -1.61 -29.91
N LEU A 486 22.85 -2.81 -29.78
CA LEU A 486 23.37 -4.02 -30.40
C LEU A 486 23.18 -3.95 -31.92
N ARG A 487 24.28 -4.00 -32.68
CA ARG A 487 24.26 -3.89 -34.15
C ARG A 487 24.21 -5.22 -34.88
N VAL A 488 24.48 -6.31 -34.18
CA VAL A 488 24.56 -7.67 -34.73
C VAL A 488 23.59 -8.57 -34.00
N GLU A 489 22.85 -9.36 -34.76
CA GLU A 489 21.91 -10.33 -34.22
C GLU A 489 22.63 -11.46 -33.48
N THR A 490 22.03 -11.91 -32.38
CA THR A 490 22.44 -13.11 -31.66
C THR A 490 21.70 -14.32 -32.22
N MET A 491 22.46 -15.37 -32.50
CA MET A 491 21.92 -16.66 -32.91
C MET A 491 22.35 -17.72 -31.91
N MET A 492 21.39 -18.53 -31.47
CA MET A 492 21.60 -19.67 -30.59
C MET A 492 21.42 -20.95 -31.39
N VAL A 493 22.50 -21.70 -31.58
CA VAL A 493 22.53 -22.95 -32.34
C VAL A 493 22.66 -24.12 -31.37
N GLU A 494 21.52 -24.51 -30.78
CA GLU A 494 21.44 -25.54 -29.72
C GLU A 494 22.12 -26.86 -30.12
N LYS A 495 21.95 -27.31 -31.37
CA LYS A 495 22.55 -28.54 -31.90
C LYS A 495 24.08 -28.58 -31.75
N ASN A 496 24.73 -27.43 -31.90
CA ASN A 496 26.19 -27.30 -31.82
C ASN A 496 26.66 -26.73 -30.48
N GLY A 497 25.72 -26.28 -29.64
CA GLY A 497 26.03 -25.55 -28.41
C GLY A 497 26.59 -24.14 -28.65
N TRP A 498 26.30 -23.50 -29.79
CA TRP A 498 26.90 -22.21 -30.13
C TRP A 498 25.99 -21.03 -29.78
N LEU A 499 26.59 -19.99 -29.21
CA LEU A 499 26.02 -18.65 -29.14
C LEU A 499 26.85 -17.73 -30.03
N THR A 500 26.23 -17.15 -31.06
CA THR A 500 26.98 -16.46 -32.12
C THR A 500 26.47 -15.06 -32.40
N GLN A 501 27.38 -14.14 -32.74
CA GLN A 501 27.06 -12.82 -33.29
C GLN A 501 28.07 -12.49 -34.40
N GLY A 502 27.59 -11.93 -35.53
CA GLY A 502 28.47 -11.52 -36.63
C GLY A 502 29.38 -12.63 -37.19
N GLY A 503 28.95 -13.90 -37.10
CA GLY A 503 29.72 -15.07 -37.53
C GLY A 503 30.80 -15.57 -36.57
N ASN A 504 30.94 -14.96 -35.38
CA ASN A 504 31.83 -15.45 -34.33
C ASN A 504 31.04 -16.23 -33.27
N CYS A 505 31.66 -17.22 -32.66
CA CYS A 505 31.15 -18.01 -31.55
C CYS A 505 31.71 -17.49 -30.22
N LEU A 506 30.85 -17.42 -29.20
CA LEU A 506 31.27 -17.20 -27.83
C LEU A 506 32.21 -18.32 -27.41
N THR A 507 33.45 -17.96 -27.12
CA THR A 507 34.53 -18.89 -26.81
C THR A 507 35.06 -18.59 -25.42
N VAL A 508 35.35 -19.64 -24.66
CA VAL A 508 36.07 -19.52 -23.39
C VAL A 508 37.52 -19.97 -23.55
N ASN A 509 38.45 -19.35 -22.84
CA ASN A 509 39.78 -19.90 -22.63
C ASN A 509 40.19 -19.71 -21.18
N GLN A 510 41.02 -20.60 -20.64
CA GLN A 510 41.60 -20.44 -19.32
C GLN A 510 42.91 -19.66 -19.46
N GLY A 511 42.97 -18.48 -18.86
CA GLY A 511 44.18 -17.67 -18.81
C GLY A 511 45.26 -18.30 -17.94
N SER A 512 46.49 -17.82 -18.07
CA SER A 512 47.68 -18.31 -17.36
C SER A 512 47.57 -18.24 -15.83
N GLY A 513 46.69 -17.37 -15.31
CA GLY A 513 46.39 -17.22 -13.88
C GLY A 513 45.19 -18.02 -13.38
N GLY A 514 44.60 -18.91 -14.20
CA GLY A 514 43.43 -19.71 -13.84
C GLY A 514 42.08 -19.01 -14.04
N GLU A 515 42.07 -17.71 -14.38
CA GLU A 515 40.86 -16.97 -14.72
C GLU A 515 40.29 -17.36 -16.08
N TRP A 516 38.96 -17.41 -16.18
CA TRP A 516 38.27 -17.69 -17.43
C TRP A 516 38.07 -16.40 -18.24
N LEU A 517 38.54 -16.41 -19.48
CA LEU A 517 38.42 -15.32 -20.43
C LEU A 517 37.36 -15.66 -21.49
N LEU A 518 36.46 -14.72 -21.75
CA LEU A 518 35.42 -14.83 -22.77
C LEU A 518 35.74 -13.91 -23.96
N PHE A 519 35.69 -14.44 -25.18
CA PHE A 519 35.98 -13.71 -26.41
C PHE A 519 35.22 -14.31 -27.60
N GLY A 520 35.13 -13.56 -28.70
CA GLY A 520 34.61 -14.06 -29.97
C GLY A 520 35.72 -14.66 -30.83
N SER A 521 35.50 -15.87 -31.35
CA SER A 521 36.38 -16.46 -32.36
C SER A 521 35.56 -17.15 -33.47
N SER A 522 36.20 -17.52 -34.57
CA SER A 522 35.54 -18.23 -35.66
C SER A 522 34.93 -19.55 -35.16
N CYS A 523 33.70 -19.84 -35.58
CA CYS A 523 32.99 -21.04 -35.14
C CYS A 523 33.62 -22.32 -35.70
N GLU A 524 34.00 -23.24 -34.81
CA GLU A 524 34.70 -24.47 -35.14
C GLU A 524 34.00 -25.67 -34.48
N VAL A 525 33.55 -26.64 -35.28
CA VAL A 525 32.74 -27.78 -34.79
C VAL A 525 33.48 -28.60 -33.73
N ASN A 526 34.79 -28.73 -33.85
CA ASN A 526 35.62 -29.54 -32.95
C ASN A 526 36.16 -28.75 -31.75
N ASN A 527 35.91 -27.45 -31.66
CA ASN A 527 36.36 -26.63 -30.55
C ASN A 527 35.41 -26.77 -29.35
N GLY A 528 35.80 -27.59 -28.38
CA GLY A 528 35.03 -27.81 -27.15
C GLY A 528 34.80 -26.53 -26.34
N ALA A 529 35.68 -25.53 -26.46
CA ALA A 529 35.58 -24.28 -25.73
C ALA A 529 34.50 -23.32 -26.28
N GLN A 530 33.83 -23.71 -27.37
CA GLN A 530 32.69 -23.00 -27.94
C GLN A 530 31.36 -23.70 -27.64
N ARG A 531 31.38 -24.87 -26.96
CA ARG A 531 30.20 -25.72 -26.77
C ARG A 531 29.50 -25.44 -25.43
N TRP A 532 28.43 -24.66 -25.49
CA TRP A 532 27.58 -24.31 -24.36
C TRP A 532 26.35 -25.21 -24.29
N ILE A 533 25.94 -25.54 -23.06
CA ILE A 533 24.66 -26.19 -22.79
C ILE A 533 23.66 -25.11 -22.40
N PHE A 534 22.59 -24.99 -23.18
CA PHE A 534 21.47 -24.08 -22.89
C PHE A 534 20.43 -24.84 -22.08
N GLU A 535 20.47 -24.68 -20.76
CA GLU A 535 19.56 -25.35 -19.84
C GLU A 535 18.38 -24.44 -19.54
N LYS A 536 17.17 -24.89 -19.88
CA LYS A 536 15.95 -24.16 -19.54
C LYS A 536 15.82 -24.10 -18.02
N LEU A 537 15.73 -22.89 -17.47
CA LEU A 537 15.40 -22.73 -16.06
C LEU A 537 13.92 -23.06 -15.88
N ALA A 538 13.59 -23.77 -14.79
CA ALA A 538 12.20 -24.03 -14.43
C ALA A 538 11.41 -22.75 -14.07
N THR A 539 12.05 -21.58 -14.11
CA THR A 539 11.40 -20.27 -13.96
C THR A 539 10.57 -19.95 -15.21
N PHE A 540 9.26 -20.00 -14.99
CA PHE A 540 8.14 -20.06 -15.92
C PHE A 540 8.15 -19.08 -17.11
N GLU A 541 7.70 -19.60 -18.27
CA GLU A 541 7.32 -18.86 -19.49
C GLU A 541 5.98 -18.17 -19.36
#